data_AF-W2TUV8-F1
#
_entry.id   AF-W2TUV8-F1
#
_cell.length_a   1.000
_cell.length_b   1.000
_cell.length_c   1.000
_cell.angle_alpha   90.00
_cell.angle_beta   90.00
_cell.angle_gamma   90.00
#
_symmetry.space_group_name_H-M   'P 1'
#
loop_
_entity.id
_entity.type
_entity.pdbx_description
1 polymer ?
#
loop_
_entity_poly.entity_id
_entity_poly.type
_entity_poly.pdbx_seq_one_letter_code
_entity_poly.pdbx_strand_id
1 'polypeptide(L)'
;MIRFIEFFTIIHVILGCGPVTGPLLPAMVALFTDENFDAAKTAYYKSLATDLMKNVFSKYGLPYIEGWAQITPRNDGGMVTIDVKISSVDCGQLHQLVTLLKNEIFLIEYAGYRCGSNPIVYVR
;
A
#
# COMPACT_ATOMS: atom_id res chain seq x y z
N MET A 1 0.38 -46.16 42.73
CA MET A 1 -0.33 -45.76 41.50
C MET A 1 -1.25 -44.61 41.88
N ILE A 2 -1.28 -43.40 41.31
CA ILE A 2 -0.65 -42.71 40.17
C ILE A 2 -0.68 -41.21 40.56
N ARG A 3 0.41 -40.48 40.33
CA ARG A 3 0.52 -39.02 40.52
C ARG A 3 -0.21 -38.34 39.36
N PHE A 4 -1.22 -37.51 39.65
CA PHE A 4 -1.76 -36.55 38.67
C PHE A 4 -0.90 -35.29 38.71
N ILE A 5 -0.05 -35.14 37.68
CA ILE A 5 0.67 -33.90 37.41
C ILE A 5 -0.30 -33.05 36.60
N GLU A 6 -0.89 -32.05 37.23
CA GLU A 6 -1.62 -31.00 36.52
C GLU A 6 -0.62 -30.13 35.77
N PHE A 7 -0.52 -30.36 34.46
CA PHE A 7 0.15 -29.44 33.55
C PHE A 7 -0.73 -28.19 33.39
N PHE A 8 -0.40 -27.14 34.12
CA PHE A 8 -0.81 -25.77 33.82
C PHE A 8 -0.18 -25.38 32.47
N THR A 9 -0.93 -25.55 31.38
CA THR A 9 -0.61 -24.94 30.09
C THR A 9 -0.89 -23.45 30.18
N ILE A 10 0.15 -22.68 30.49
CA ILE A 10 0.16 -21.23 30.35
C ILE A 10 0.10 -20.93 28.84
N ILE A 11 -1.10 -20.68 28.32
CA ILE A 11 -1.27 -20.12 26.98
C ILE A 11 -0.76 -18.69 27.04
N HIS A 12 0.49 -18.49 26.62
CA HIS A 12 0.98 -17.17 26.27
C HIS A 12 0.18 -16.71 25.05
N VAL A 13 -0.82 -15.86 25.29
CA VAL A 13 -1.46 -15.08 24.23
C VAL A 13 -0.44 -14.05 23.76
N ILE A 14 0.38 -14.46 22.80
CA ILE A 14 1.16 -13.52 22.01
C ILE A 14 0.10 -12.81 21.16
N LEU A 15 -0.19 -11.55 21.48
CA LEU A 15 -0.76 -10.56 20.55
C LEU A 15 0.29 -10.30 19.46
N GLY A 16 0.64 -11.34 18.71
CA GLY A 16 1.42 -11.25 17.48
C GLY A 16 0.42 -11.23 16.35
N CYS A 17 0.52 -10.22 15.48
CA CYS A 17 -0.20 -10.15 14.22
C CYS A 17 -0.41 -11.56 13.65
N GLY A 18 -1.67 -12.02 13.62
CA GLY A 18 -2.00 -13.28 12.97
C GLY A 18 -1.46 -13.25 11.54
N PRO A 19 -1.03 -14.40 10.98
CA PRO A 19 -0.51 -14.43 9.63
C PRO A 19 -1.54 -13.78 8.70
N VAL A 20 -1.08 -12.76 8.00
CA VAL A 20 -1.81 -12.02 6.96
C VAL A 20 -2.25 -13.07 5.93
N THR A 21 -3.47 -13.56 6.07
CA THR A 21 -3.98 -14.78 5.41
C THR A 21 -4.86 -14.36 4.24
N GLY A 22 -4.26 -13.62 3.30
CA GLY A 22 -4.85 -13.31 2.01
C GLY A 22 -3.95 -13.84 0.88
N PRO A 23 -4.49 -14.26 -0.27
CA PRO A 23 -3.66 -14.52 -1.43
C PRO A 23 -2.94 -13.22 -1.82
N LEU A 24 -1.61 -13.29 -1.93
CA LEU A 24 -0.84 -12.17 -2.45
C LEU A 24 -1.11 -12.03 -3.95
N LEU A 25 -1.64 -10.86 -4.34
CA LEU A 25 -2.04 -10.59 -5.72
C LEU A 25 -1.36 -9.33 -6.24
N PRO A 26 -1.17 -9.19 -7.56
CA PRO A 26 -0.73 -7.93 -8.13
C PRO A 26 -1.79 -6.86 -7.92
N ALA A 27 -1.38 -5.66 -7.58
CA ALA A 27 -2.27 -4.51 -7.43
C ALA A 27 -1.86 -3.36 -8.33
N MET A 28 -2.84 -2.54 -8.71
CA MET A 28 -2.59 -1.23 -9.28
C MET A 28 -3.27 -0.19 -8.42
N VAL A 29 -2.53 0.86 -8.10
CA VAL A 29 -3.02 2.06 -7.40
C VAL A 29 -2.79 3.23 -8.34
N ALA A 30 -3.79 4.09 -8.52
CA ALA A 30 -3.68 5.35 -9.23
C ALA A 30 -3.88 6.47 -8.21
N LEU A 31 -2.88 7.34 -8.05
CA LEU A 31 -2.94 8.52 -7.19
C LEU A 31 -3.18 9.73 -8.09
N PHE A 32 -4.28 10.43 -7.87
CA PHE A 32 -4.69 11.56 -8.71
C PHE A 32 -4.43 12.85 -7.96
N THR A 33 -3.82 13.81 -8.65
CA THR A 33 -3.45 15.10 -8.07
C THR A 33 -4.12 16.25 -8.81
N ASP A 34 -4.14 17.43 -8.19
CA ASP A 34 -4.53 18.70 -8.80
C ASP A 34 -3.37 19.43 -9.52
N GLU A 35 -2.16 18.86 -9.46
CA GLU A 35 -0.98 19.37 -10.16
C GLU A 35 -1.10 19.23 -11.67
N ASN A 36 -0.77 20.31 -12.41
CA ASN A 36 -0.69 20.28 -13.86
C ASN A 36 0.46 19.36 -14.33
N PHE A 37 0.16 18.52 -15.32
CA PHE A 37 1.16 17.63 -15.88
C PHE A 37 2.24 18.41 -16.64
N ASP A 38 3.49 18.15 -16.29
CA ASP A 38 4.67 18.65 -16.97
C ASP A 38 5.61 17.47 -17.25
N ALA A 39 5.83 17.16 -18.54
CA ALA A 39 6.67 16.07 -18.96
C ALA A 39 8.12 16.21 -18.48
N ALA A 40 8.62 17.45 -18.33
CA ALA A 40 9.97 17.71 -17.80
C ALA A 40 10.11 17.34 -16.32
N LYS A 41 9.00 17.27 -15.58
CA LYS A 41 8.95 16.91 -14.15
C LYS A 41 8.63 15.44 -13.88
N THR A 42 8.59 14.59 -14.91
CA THR A 42 8.31 13.15 -14.74
C THR A 42 9.22 12.48 -13.70
N ALA A 43 10.51 12.81 -13.70
CA ALA A 43 11.45 12.29 -12.69
C ALA A 43 11.12 12.76 -11.26
N TYR A 44 10.70 14.02 -11.13
CA TYR A 44 10.27 14.60 -9.86
C TYR A 44 9.03 13.89 -9.32
N TYR A 45 7.98 13.71 -10.13
CA TYR A 45 6.76 13.01 -9.72
C TYR A 45 7.04 11.56 -9.29
N LYS A 46 7.96 10.88 -9.99
CA LYS A 46 8.40 9.53 -9.62
C LYS A 46 9.12 9.50 -8.27
N SER A 47 10.02 10.46 -8.01
CA SER A 47 10.71 10.58 -6.72
C SER A 47 9.73 10.85 -5.59
N LEU A 48 8.82 11.82 -5.78
CA LEU A 48 7.78 12.18 -4.82
C LEU A 48 6.95 10.96 -4.40
N ALA A 49 6.48 10.18 -5.36
CA ALA A 49 5.71 8.96 -5.07
C ALA A 49 6.56 7.86 -4.41
N THR A 50 7.84 7.77 -4.73
CA THR A 50 8.76 6.81 -4.08
C THR A 50 8.94 7.17 -2.60
N ASP A 51 9.17 8.44 -2.30
CA ASP A 51 9.37 8.93 -0.94
C ASP A 51 8.07 8.83 -0.12
N LEU A 52 6.94 9.10 -0.76
CA LEU A 52 5.61 8.87 -0.19
C LEU A 52 5.41 7.42 0.23
N MET A 53 5.70 6.47 -0.66
CA MET A 53 5.58 5.04 -0.36
C MET A 53 6.51 4.62 0.78
N LYS A 54 7.77 5.08 0.77
CA LYS A 54 8.73 4.82 1.86
C LYS A 54 8.20 5.33 3.20
N ASN A 55 7.67 6.55 3.24
CA ASN A 55 7.11 7.14 4.45
C ASN A 55 5.93 6.32 4.98
N VAL A 56 4.93 6.03 4.12
CA VAL A 56 3.75 5.25 4.52
C VAL A 56 4.14 3.85 4.99
N PHE A 57 5.04 3.15 4.30
CA PHE A 57 5.46 1.81 4.71
C PHE A 57 6.22 1.83 6.03
N SER A 58 7.11 2.81 6.23
CA SER A 58 7.85 2.95 7.49
C SER A 58 6.91 3.15 8.69
N LYS A 59 5.83 3.92 8.52
CA LYS A 59 4.79 4.14 9.56
C LYS A 59 4.06 2.85 9.95
N TYR A 60 4.02 1.87 9.06
CA TYR A 60 3.36 0.58 9.26
C TYR A 60 4.33 -0.55 9.62
N GLY A 61 5.61 -0.22 9.86
CA GLY A 61 6.65 -1.21 10.13
C GLY A 61 6.91 -2.14 8.95
N LEU A 62 6.52 -1.73 7.73
CA LEU A 62 6.76 -2.48 6.50
C LEU A 62 8.06 -1.97 5.85
N PRO A 63 8.98 -2.87 5.47
CA PRO A 63 10.16 -2.47 4.72
C PRO A 63 9.77 -2.07 3.29
N TYR A 64 10.25 -0.91 2.83
CA TYR A 64 10.20 -0.58 1.40
C TYR A 64 11.27 -1.39 0.66
N ILE A 65 10.83 -2.26 -0.24
CA ILE A 65 11.71 -3.07 -1.08
C ILE A 65 11.83 -2.37 -2.44
N GLU A 66 13.06 -2.00 -2.82
CA GLU A 66 13.31 -1.44 -4.15
C GLU A 66 12.87 -2.42 -5.24
N GLY A 67 12.17 -1.90 -6.26
CA GLY A 67 11.63 -2.72 -7.35
C GLY A 67 10.33 -3.47 -7.01
N TRP A 68 9.82 -3.41 -5.77
CA TRP A 68 8.53 -4.04 -5.43
C TRP A 68 7.35 -3.40 -6.17
N ALA A 69 7.44 -2.09 -6.38
CA ALA A 69 6.45 -1.32 -7.12
C ALA A 69 7.08 -0.60 -8.32
N GLN A 70 6.35 -0.60 -9.43
CA GLN A 70 6.64 0.21 -10.60
C GLN A 70 5.79 1.48 -10.55
N ILE A 71 6.45 2.63 -10.46
CA ILE A 71 5.83 3.95 -10.38
C ILE A 71 5.93 4.64 -11.75
N THR A 72 4.79 5.04 -12.29
CA THR A 72 4.66 5.69 -13.60
C THR A 72 3.76 6.91 -13.50
N PRO A 73 4.33 8.13 -13.51
CA PRO A 73 3.55 9.35 -13.71
C PRO A 73 3.01 9.42 -15.14
N ARG A 74 1.79 9.89 -15.32
CA ARG A 74 1.16 10.12 -16.63
C ARG A 74 0.28 11.36 -16.62
N ASN A 75 0.01 11.88 -17.81
CA ASN A 75 -0.99 12.91 -18.05
C ASN A 75 -2.39 12.30 -18.05
N ASP A 76 -3.28 12.80 -17.21
CA ASP A 76 -4.70 12.46 -17.18
C ASP A 76 -5.52 13.76 -17.24
N GLY A 77 -6.03 14.11 -18.41
CA GLY A 77 -6.85 15.31 -18.59
C GLY A 77 -6.14 16.64 -18.31
N GLY A 78 -4.81 16.69 -18.40
CA GLY A 78 -3.99 17.86 -18.06
C GLY A 78 -3.38 17.82 -16.66
N MET A 79 -3.80 16.87 -15.83
CA MET A 79 -3.34 16.71 -14.45
C MET A 79 -2.37 15.52 -14.32
N VAL A 80 -1.55 15.54 -13.28
CA VAL A 80 -0.67 14.42 -12.94
C VAL A 80 -1.50 13.29 -12.32
N THR A 81 -1.35 12.09 -12.88
CA THR A 81 -1.76 10.84 -12.22
C THR A 81 -0.55 9.94 -12.07
N ILE A 82 -0.39 9.34 -10.90
CA ILE A 82 0.73 8.45 -10.60
C ILE A 82 0.20 7.04 -10.46
N ASP A 83 0.53 6.19 -11.42
CA ASP A 83 0.21 4.77 -11.38
C ASP A 83 1.31 4.01 -10.65
N VAL A 84 0.93 3.28 -9.61
CA VAL A 84 1.78 2.41 -8.80
C VAL A 84 1.33 0.97 -9.02
N LYS A 85 2.12 0.20 -9.75
CA LYS A 85 1.90 -1.23 -9.97
C LYS A 85 2.70 -2.03 -8.96
N ILE A 86 2.02 -2.72 -8.06
CA ILE A 86 2.61 -3.54 -7.01
C ILE A 86 2.53 -5.00 -7.45
N SER A 87 3.65 -5.72 -7.44
CA SER A 87 3.69 -7.08 -7.99
C SER A 87 2.96 -8.11 -7.12
N SER A 88 2.95 -7.91 -5.81
CA SER A 88 2.45 -8.88 -4.83
C SER A 88 2.10 -8.15 -3.54
N VAL A 89 0.81 -8.10 -3.18
CA VAL A 89 0.31 -7.46 -1.95
C VAL A 89 -0.88 -8.22 -1.42
N ASP A 90 -1.09 -8.17 -0.10
CA ASP A 90 -2.34 -8.62 0.50
C ASP A 90 -3.46 -7.61 0.19
N CYS A 91 -4.46 -8.05 -0.56
CA CYS A 91 -5.63 -7.24 -0.90
C CYS A 91 -6.43 -6.80 0.34
N GLY A 92 -6.36 -7.55 1.46
CA GLY A 92 -7.02 -7.19 2.71
C GLY A 92 -6.45 -5.90 3.33
N GLN A 93 -5.15 -5.66 3.14
CA GLN A 93 -4.46 -4.47 3.66
C GLN A 93 -4.38 -3.32 2.65
N LEU A 94 -4.63 -3.60 1.37
CA LEU A 94 -4.47 -2.61 0.30
C LEU A 94 -5.37 -1.38 0.48
N HIS A 95 -6.60 -1.55 0.96
CA HIS A 95 -7.51 -0.42 1.20
C HIS A 95 -6.92 0.59 2.19
N GLN A 96 -6.43 0.08 3.33
CA GLN A 96 -5.82 0.90 4.36
C GLN A 96 -4.56 1.57 3.84
N LEU A 97 -3.72 0.81 3.12
CA LEU A 97 -2.50 1.34 2.51
C LEU A 97 -2.79 2.52 1.57
N VAL A 98 -3.77 2.38 0.67
CA VAL A 98 -4.13 3.42 -0.30
C VAL A 98 -4.74 4.64 0.40
N THR A 99 -5.53 4.43 1.45
CA THR A 99 -6.07 5.52 2.27
C THR A 99 -4.98 6.36 2.90
N LEU A 100 -3.89 5.73 3.34
CA LEU A 100 -2.75 6.45 3.92
C LEU A 100 -1.95 7.19 2.86
N LEU A 101 -1.68 6.55 1.72
CA LEU A 101 -1.00 7.21 0.60
C LEU A 101 -1.74 8.49 0.20
N LYS A 102 -3.08 8.44 0.14
CA LYS A 102 -3.92 9.62 -0.12
C LYS A 102 -3.75 10.69 0.96
N ASN A 103 -3.74 10.32 2.24
CA ASN A 103 -3.74 11.27 3.36
C ASN A 103 -2.34 11.79 3.75
N GLU A 104 -1.27 11.19 3.24
CA GLU A 104 0.10 11.55 3.62
C GLU A 104 0.59 12.83 2.93
N ILE A 105 0.14 13.09 1.70
CA ILE A 105 0.53 14.28 0.94
C ILE A 105 -0.73 14.98 0.43
N PHE A 106 -0.85 16.28 0.71
CA PHE A 106 -2.00 17.11 0.36
C PHE A 106 -2.27 17.23 -1.14
N LEU A 107 -1.27 16.91 -1.99
CA LEU A 107 -1.39 16.92 -3.45
C LEU A 107 -2.29 15.80 -3.99
N ILE A 108 -2.58 14.76 -3.21
CA ILE A 108 -3.39 13.63 -3.67
C ILE A 108 -4.86 13.89 -3.30
N GLU A 109 -5.66 14.26 -4.30
CA GLU A 109 -7.08 14.55 -4.17
C GLU A 109 -7.92 13.28 -4.00
N TYR A 110 -7.60 12.25 -4.79
CA TYR A 110 -8.24 10.95 -4.70
C TYR A 110 -7.29 9.84 -5.13
N ALA A 111 -7.58 8.63 -4.70
CA ALA A 111 -6.85 7.44 -5.09
C ALA A 111 -7.82 6.36 -5.58
N GLY A 112 -7.45 5.65 -6.64
CA GLY A 112 -8.13 4.45 -7.10
C GLY A 112 -7.22 3.25 -6.92
N TYR A 113 -7.75 2.08 -6.60
CA TYR A 113 -6.96 0.86 -6.60
C TYR A 113 -7.75 -0.35 -7.06
N ARG A 114 -7.03 -1.34 -7.61
CA ARG A 114 -7.54 -2.68 -7.91
C ARG A 114 -6.54 -3.71 -7.41
N CYS A 115 -7.05 -4.85 -6.95
CA CYS A 115 -6.24 -5.99 -6.54
C CYS A 115 -6.62 -7.21 -7.37
N GLY A 116 -5.66 -7.79 -8.08
CA GLY A 116 -5.91 -8.86 -9.05
C GLY A 116 -6.94 -8.45 -10.11
N SER A 117 -8.00 -9.25 -10.24
CA SER A 117 -9.12 -9.01 -11.16
C SER A 117 -10.33 -8.35 -10.49
N ASN A 118 -10.18 -7.87 -9.25
CA ASN A 118 -11.26 -7.21 -8.53
C ASN A 118 -11.60 -5.85 -9.19
N PRO A 119 -12.85 -5.38 -9.04
CA PRO A 119 -13.24 -4.04 -9.46
C PRO A 119 -12.37 -2.96 -8.83
N ILE A 120 -12.27 -1.81 -9.50
CA ILE A 120 -11.57 -0.64 -8.97
C ILE A 120 -12.36 -0.08 -7.80
N VAL A 121 -11.68 0.17 -6.69
CA VAL A 121 -12.20 0.85 -5.51
C VAL A 121 -11.58 2.24 -5.45
N TYR A 122 -12.40 3.25 -5.20
CA TYR A 122 -11.94 4.63 -5.06
C TYR A 122 -11.93 5.05 -3.59
N VAL A 123 -10.90 5.79 -3.21
CA VAL A 123 -10.71 6.40 -1.89
C VAL A 123 -10.64 7.91 -2.12
N ARG A 124 -11.53 8.65 -1.46
CA ARG A 124 -11.61 10.11 -1.50
C ARG A 124 -11.25 10.66 -0.12
#